data_AF-A0A5P8JPX2-F1
#
_entry.id   AF-A0A5P8JPX2-F1
#
_cell.length_a   1.000
_cell.length_b   1.000
_cell.length_c   1.000
_cell.angle_alpha   90.00
_cell.angle_beta   90.00
_cell.angle_gamma   90.00
#
_symmetry.space_group_name_H-M   'P 1'
#
loop_
_entity.id
_entity.type
_entity.pdbx_description
1 polymer ?
#
loop_
_entity_poly.entity_id
_entity_poly.type
_entity_poly.pdbx_seq_one_letter_code
_entity_poly.pdbx_strand_id
1 'polypeptide(L)'
;MDVAIKPTDDELFASLVAEKMVEQIKPLLPDMVKQAVEGFMPQKGLNRQQVKALINVKDDMLASEIIDRPDFPSYPCGTQRRYWPHAVDKYLTEHNLS
;
A
#
# COMPACT_ATOMS: atom_id res chain seq x y z
N MET A 1 34.29 -3.14 37.40
CA MET A 1 35.06 -3.88 36.39
C MET A 1 34.06 -4.37 35.37
N ASP A 2 33.95 -3.69 34.23
CA ASP A 2 33.12 -4.16 33.11
C ASP A 2 33.87 -5.28 32.41
N VAL A 3 33.36 -6.51 32.53
CA VAL A 3 33.89 -7.65 31.78
C VAL A 3 33.28 -7.58 30.40
N ALA A 4 34.04 -7.06 29.44
CA ALA A 4 33.71 -7.17 28.03
C ALA A 4 33.77 -8.65 27.64
N ILE A 5 32.63 -9.33 27.68
CA ILE A 5 32.49 -10.69 27.18
C ILE A 5 32.71 -10.62 25.67
N LYS A 6 33.84 -11.17 25.20
CA LYS A 6 34.08 -11.33 23.77
C LYS A 6 33.10 -12.38 23.26
N PRO A 7 32.41 -12.11 22.13
CA PRO A 7 31.52 -13.11 21.55
C PRO A 7 32.32 -14.37 21.24
N THR A 8 31.73 -15.51 21.57
CA THR A 8 32.31 -16.82 21.25
C THR A 8 32.29 -17.05 19.73
N ASP A 9 33.15 -17.93 19.22
CA ASP A 9 33.23 -18.22 17.78
C ASP A 9 31.87 -18.69 17.21
N ASP A 10 31.06 -19.36 18.02
CA ASP A 10 29.70 -19.79 17.67
C ASP A 10 28.72 -18.60 17.52
N GLU A 11 28.86 -17.56 18.36
CA GLU A 11 28.06 -16.33 18.26
C GLU A 11 28.49 -15.47 17.07
N LEU A 12 29.79 -15.46 16.74
CA LEU A 12 30.32 -14.83 15.53
C LEU A 12 29.84 -15.54 14.26
N PHE A 13 29.81 -16.87 14.26
CA PHE A 13 29.25 -17.65 13.16
C PHE A 13 27.74 -17.42 13.01
N ALA A 14 26.97 -17.46 14.10
CA ALA A 14 25.54 -17.21 14.07
C ALA A 14 25.18 -15.81 13.56
N SER A 15 25.95 -14.79 13.95
CA SER A 15 25.76 -13.42 13.46
C SER A 15 26.07 -13.28 11.97
N LEU A 16 27.15 -13.88 11.48
CA LEU A 16 27.48 -13.91 10.04
C LEU A 16 26.41 -14.62 9.20
N VAL A 17 25.87 -15.73 9.70
CA VAL A 17 24.76 -16.44 9.04
C VAL A 17 23.51 -15.57 9.02
N ALA A 18 23.14 -14.96 10.14
CA ALA A 18 21.99 -14.06 10.21
C ALA A 18 22.13 -12.87 9.26
N GLU A 19 23.32 -12.27 9.18
CA GLU A 19 23.61 -11.13 8.30
C GLU A 19 23.47 -11.52 6.82
N LYS A 20 24.01 -12.68 6.44
CA LYS A 20 23.85 -13.22 5.08
C LYS A 20 22.41 -13.59 4.74
N MET A 21 21.66 -14.13 5.69
CA MET A 21 20.23 -14.41 5.49
C MET A 21 19.43 -13.11 5.31
N VAL A 22 19.73 -12.07 6.10
CA VAL A 22 19.09 -10.76 5.96
C VAL A 22 19.43 -10.14 4.60
N GLU A 23 20.68 -10.18 4.14
CA GLU A 23 21.06 -9.69 2.81
C GLU A 23 20.28 -10.37 1.68
N GLN A 24 20.04 -11.68 1.78
CA GLN A 24 19.29 -12.43 0.78
C GLN A 24 17.77 -12.18 0.84
N ILE A 25 17.23 -11.95 2.04
CA ILE A 25 15.80 -11.69 2.25
C ILE A 25 15.45 -10.23 1.90
N LYS A 26 16.37 -9.27 2.13
CA LYS A 26 16.17 -7.84 1.89
C LYS A 26 15.57 -7.48 0.51
N PRO A 27 16.03 -8.04 -0.63
CA PRO A 27 15.45 -7.75 -1.93
C PRO A 27 14.07 -8.39 -2.13
N LEU A 28 13.72 -9.42 -1.37
CA LEU A 28 12.45 -10.15 -1.46
C LEU A 28 11.37 -9.57 -0.54
N LEU A 29 11.77 -8.83 0.52
CA LEU A 29 10.86 -8.20 1.46
C LEU A 29 9.80 -7.31 0.79
N PRO A 30 10.10 -6.46 -0.21
CA PRO A 30 9.08 -5.61 -0.84
C PRO A 30 7.96 -6.42 -1.48
N ASP A 31 8.30 -7.50 -2.20
CA ASP A 31 7.32 -8.37 -2.85
C ASP A 31 6.54 -9.21 -1.83
N MET A 32 7.21 -9.71 -0.79
CA MET A 32 6.53 -10.42 0.31
C MET A 32 5.56 -9.51 1.07
N VAL A 33 5.95 -8.26 1.35
CA VAL A 33 5.09 -7.26 1.99
C VAL A 33 3.95 -6.89 1.05
N LYS A 34 4.19 -6.72 -0.25
CA LYS A 34 3.16 -6.45 -1.26
C LYS A 34 2.14 -7.60 -1.33
N GLN A 35 2.59 -8.85 -1.41
CA GLN A 35 1.72 -10.03 -1.44
C GLN A 35 0.96 -10.22 -0.12
N ALA A 36 1.60 -9.96 1.02
CA ALA A 36 0.93 -9.98 2.32
C ALA A 36 -0.11 -8.86 2.40
N VAL A 37 0.20 -7.65 1.94
CA VAL A 37 -0.74 -6.54 1.88
C VAL A 37 -1.90 -6.86 0.94
N GLU A 38 -1.66 -7.44 -0.23
CA GLU A 38 -2.72 -7.87 -1.17
C GLU A 38 -3.59 -9.01 -0.60
N GLY A 39 -3.01 -9.92 0.18
CA GLY A 39 -3.72 -11.02 0.85
C GLY A 39 -4.46 -10.62 2.13
N PHE A 40 -3.96 -9.65 2.88
CA PHE A 40 -4.50 -9.18 4.16
C PHE A 40 -5.30 -7.87 4.07
N MET A 41 -5.18 -7.10 2.98
CA MET A 41 -6.07 -5.99 2.69
C MET A 41 -7.16 -6.41 1.70
N PRO A 42 -8.28 -6.98 2.16
CA PRO A 42 -9.55 -6.71 1.52
C PRO A 42 -9.97 -5.30 1.95
N GLN A 43 -9.18 -4.26 1.64
CA GLN A 43 -9.81 -2.96 1.53
C GLN A 43 -10.72 -3.10 0.32
N LYS A 44 -12.00 -3.42 0.57
CA LYS A 44 -13.03 -3.45 -0.47
C LYS A 44 -12.90 -2.12 -1.17
N GLY A 45 -12.32 -2.15 -2.38
CA GLY A 45 -12.21 -0.95 -3.17
C GLY A 45 -13.59 -0.33 -3.23
N LEU A 46 -13.61 0.97 -3.05
CA LEU A 46 -14.84 1.74 -3.11
C LEU A 46 -15.51 1.39 -4.43
N ASN A 47 -16.82 1.17 -4.38
CA ASN A 47 -17.60 1.17 -5.60
C ASN A 47 -17.79 2.63 -6.05
N ARG A 48 -18.31 2.81 -7.26
CA ARG A 48 -18.51 4.15 -7.83
C ARG A 48 -19.40 5.05 -6.96
N GLN A 49 -20.42 4.51 -6.31
CA GLN A 49 -21.32 5.28 -5.44
C GLN A 49 -20.61 5.78 -4.18
N GLN A 50 -19.76 4.94 -3.58
CA GLN A 50 -18.97 5.30 -2.42
C GLN A 50 -17.95 6.39 -2.74
N VAL A 51 -17.32 6.34 -3.92
CA VAL A 51 -16.43 7.42 -4.37
C VAL A 51 -17.21 8.71 -4.56
N LYS A 52 -18.37 8.66 -5.25
CA LYS A 52 -19.21 9.86 -5.42
C LYS A 52 -19.54 10.54 -4.10
N ALA A 53 -19.86 9.76 -3.06
CA ALA A 53 -20.15 10.30 -1.73
C ALA A 53 -18.93 10.95 -1.04
N LEU A 54 -17.70 10.61 -1.45
CA LEU A 54 -16.48 11.25 -0.95
C LEU A 54 -16.11 12.54 -1.69
N ILE A 55 -16.54 12.68 -2.96
CA ILE A 55 -16.27 13.89 -3.72
C ILE A 55 -17.24 14.97 -3.23
N ASN A 56 -16.72 16.03 -2.63
CA ASN A 56 -17.51 17.09 -2.01
C ASN A 56 -18.03 18.10 -3.04
N VAL A 57 -18.77 17.62 -4.04
CA VAL A 57 -19.42 18.46 -5.06
C VAL A 57 -20.92 18.39 -4.90
N LYS A 58 -21.59 19.55 -5.00
CA LYS A 58 -23.06 19.64 -4.94
C LYS A 58 -23.76 19.06 -6.17
N ASP A 59 -23.02 18.80 -7.24
CA ASP A 59 -23.53 18.34 -8.52
C ASP A 59 -23.03 16.91 -8.83
N ASP A 60 -23.99 15.99 -8.92
CA ASP A 60 -23.77 14.57 -9.23
C ASP A 60 -23.21 14.33 -10.63
N MET A 61 -23.46 15.22 -11.59
CA MET A 61 -22.87 15.15 -12.93
C MET A 61 -21.38 15.45 -12.86
N LEU A 62 -20.98 16.50 -12.14
CA LEU A 62 -19.56 16.86 -11.95
C LEU A 62 -18.78 15.76 -11.23
N ALA A 63 -19.37 15.14 -10.19
CA ALA A 63 -18.76 14.01 -9.52
C ALA A 63 -18.55 12.81 -10.47
N SER A 64 -19.48 12.59 -11.41
CA SER A 64 -19.34 11.52 -12.41
C SER A 64 -18.23 11.82 -13.40
N GLU A 65 -18.16 13.05 -13.91
CA GLU A 65 -17.11 13.50 -14.83
C GLU A 65 -15.70 13.36 -14.23
N ILE A 66 -15.55 13.65 -12.93
CA ILE A 66 -14.27 13.49 -12.21
C ILE A 66 -13.87 11.99 -12.15
N ILE A 67 -14.80 11.11 -11.80
CA ILE A 67 -14.53 9.67 -11.66
C ILE A 67 -14.22 9.02 -13.02
N ASP A 68 -14.79 9.56 -14.11
CA ASP A 68 -14.57 9.06 -15.46
C ASP A 68 -13.26 9.55 -16.09
N ARG A 69 -12.52 10.45 -15.42
CA ARG A 69 -11.23 10.91 -15.95
C ARG A 69 -10.23 9.76 -16.03
N PRO A 70 -9.40 9.72 -17.09
CA PRO A 70 -8.44 8.62 -17.30
C PRO A 70 -7.33 8.57 -16.24
N ASP A 71 -7.04 9.69 -15.58
CA ASP A 71 -6.07 9.83 -14.49
C ASP A 71 -6.67 9.53 -13.11
N PHE A 72 -7.99 9.34 -13.00
CA PHE A 72 -8.63 9.03 -11.72
C PHE A 72 -8.23 7.62 -11.24
N PRO A 73 -7.76 7.46 -9.98
CA PRO A 73 -7.16 6.22 -9.52
C PRO A 73 -8.20 5.09 -9.41
N SER A 74 -8.13 4.13 -10.33
CA SER A 74 -9.03 2.98 -10.38
C SER A 74 -8.31 1.70 -10.80
N TYR A 75 -8.89 0.55 -10.46
CA TYR A 75 -8.38 -0.76 -10.87
C TYR A 75 -9.53 -1.70 -11.27
N PRO A 76 -9.30 -2.63 -12.21
CA PRO A 76 -10.29 -3.61 -12.61
C PRO A 76 -10.49 -4.67 -11.50
N CYS A 77 -11.74 -5.03 -11.25
CA CYS A 77 -12.15 -6.06 -10.29
C CYS A 77 -13.29 -6.89 -10.92
N GLY A 78 -12.94 -7.91 -11.70
CA GLY A 78 -13.88 -8.65 -12.53
C GLY A 78 -14.47 -7.76 -13.62
N THR A 79 -15.79 -7.67 -13.71
CA THR A 79 -16.50 -6.80 -14.66
C THR A 79 -16.70 -5.37 -14.17
N GLN A 80 -16.27 -5.06 -12.93
CA GLN A 80 -16.47 -3.75 -12.31
C GLN A 80 -15.13 -3.02 -12.12
N ARG A 81 -15.19 -1.69 -12.06
CA ARG A 81 -14.08 -0.86 -11.56
C ARG A 81 -14.21 -0.64 -10.04
N ARG A 82 -13.09 -0.67 -9.36
CA ARG A 82 -12.96 -0.39 -7.93
C ARG A 82 -11.93 0.73 -7.73
N TYR A 83 -12.07 1.45 -6.63
CA TYR A 83 -11.22 2.62 -6.33
C TYR A 83 -10.61 2.44 -4.95
N TRP A 84 -9.29 2.57 -4.86
CA TRP A 84 -8.60 2.44 -3.57
C TRP A 84 -8.83 3.70 -2.72
N PRO A 85 -9.33 3.57 -1.48
CA PRO A 85 -9.65 4.73 -0.64
C PRO A 85 -8.50 5.74 -0.53
N HIS A 86 -7.29 5.26 -0.24
CA HIS A 86 -6.13 6.14 -0.07
C HIS A 86 -5.70 6.83 -1.36
N ALA A 87 -5.79 6.14 -2.51
CA ALA A 87 -5.47 6.72 -3.80
C ALA A 87 -6.50 7.79 -4.20
N VAL A 88 -7.78 7.52 -3.94
CA VAL A 88 -8.87 8.50 -4.13
C VAL A 88 -8.66 9.73 -3.25
N ASP A 89 -8.43 9.55 -1.95
CA ASP A 89 -8.20 10.63 -0.99
C ASP A 89 -7.02 11.53 -1.39
N LYS A 90 -5.90 10.90 -1.80
CA LYS A 90 -4.74 11.61 -2.31
C LYS A 90 -5.07 12.43 -3.57
N TYR A 91 -5.75 11.84 -4.54
CA TYR A 91 -6.16 12.53 -5.76
C TYR A 91 -7.10 13.71 -5.45
N LEU A 92 -8.09 13.53 -4.57
CA LEU A 92 -9.00 14.61 -4.18
C LEU A 92 -8.24 15.76 -3.50
N THR A 93 -7.28 15.45 -2.64
CA THR A 93 -6.41 16.45 -2.00
C THR A 93 -5.56 17.21 -3.04
N GLU A 94 -4.90 16.50 -3.96
CA GLU A 94 -4.04 17.10 -4.99
C GLU A 94 -4.80 18.00 -5.96
N HIS A 95 -6.08 17.70 -6.21
CA HIS A 95 -6.95 18.44 -7.11
C HIS A 95 -7.91 19.42 -6.41
N ASN A 96 -7.83 19.59 -5.09
CA ASN A 96 -8.73 20.42 -4.26
C ASN A 96 -10.23 20.06 -4.43
N LEU A 97 -10.54 18.77 -4.36
CA LEU A 97 -11.89 18.20 -4.55
C LEU A 97 -12.47 17.56 -3.27
N SER A 98 -11.76 17.62 -2.15
CA SER A 98 -12.19 17.16 -0.81
C SER A 98 -12.75 18.31 0.03
#